data_AF-A0A4P6ZLD0-F1
#
_entry.id   AF-A0A4P6ZLD0-F1
#
_cell.length_a   1.000
_cell.length_b   1.000
_cell.length_c   1.000
_cell.angle_alpha   90.00
_cell.angle_beta   90.00
_cell.angle_gamma   90.00
#
_symmetry.space_group_name_H-M   'P 1'
#
loop_
_entity.id
_entity.type
_entity.pdbx_description
1 polymer ?
#
loop_
_entity_poly.entity_id
_entity_poly.type
_entity_poly.pdbx_seq_one_letter_code
_entity_poly.pdbx_strand_id
1 'polypeptide(L)'
;MEYVNLTNHNRDLQAHPIANRINEIMHDGSDNSCINYLDQKTLLNRLGHIKANQFNNAIHYLVKHKYLEVQTNHGLTFYSLGSR
;
A
#
# COMPACT_ATOMS: atom_id res chain seq x y z
N MET A 1 -9.14 23.69 15.76
CA MET A 1 -9.20 22.68 14.67
C MET A 1 -7.84 22.72 13.99
N GLU A 2 -6.96 21.78 14.30
CA GLU A 2 -5.68 21.65 13.61
C GLU A 2 -5.95 21.10 12.20
N TYR A 3 -5.67 21.93 11.19
CA TYR A 3 -5.57 21.46 9.81
C TYR A 3 -4.33 20.57 9.73
N VAL A 4 -4.53 19.27 9.94
CA VAL A 4 -3.50 18.26 9.68
C VAL A 4 -3.15 18.36 8.20
N ASN A 5 -1.99 18.97 7.95
CA ASN A 5 -1.43 19.23 6.63
C ASN A 5 -1.31 17.90 5.86
N LEU A 6 -2.27 17.59 4.99
CA LEU A 6 -2.22 16.46 4.03
C LEU A 6 -0.93 16.49 3.19
N THR A 7 -0.31 17.67 3.06
CA THR A 7 0.96 17.89 2.37
C THR A 7 2.16 17.22 3.03
N ASN A 8 2.16 16.99 4.36
CA ASN A 8 3.32 16.40 5.05
C ASN A 8 3.31 14.85 5.03
N HIS A 9 2.12 14.24 5.00
CA HIS A 9 1.97 12.79 4.85
C HIS A 9 2.43 12.30 3.46
N ASN A 10 2.24 13.13 2.43
CA ASN A 10 2.70 12.84 1.07
C ASN A 10 4.21 13.02 0.87
N ARG A 11 4.94 13.79 1.69
CA ARG A 11 6.40 13.98 1.49
C ARG A 11 7.21 12.72 1.78
N ASP A 12 6.81 11.94 2.79
CA ASP A 12 7.49 10.69 3.17
C ASP A 12 7.21 9.58 2.12
N LEU A 13 5.97 9.50 1.63
CA LEU A 13 5.60 8.61 0.51
C LEU A 13 6.21 9.06 -0.83
N GLN A 14 6.35 10.36 -1.08
CA GLN A 14 7.02 10.90 -2.28
C GLN A 14 8.52 10.52 -2.35
N ALA A 15 9.17 10.27 -1.22
CA ALA A 15 10.54 9.74 -1.19
C ALA A 15 10.60 8.24 -1.58
N HIS A 16 9.47 7.53 -1.51
CA HIS A 16 9.32 6.13 -1.87
C HIS A 16 8.30 5.97 -3.02
N PRO A 17 8.69 6.24 -4.29
CA PRO A 17 7.75 6.28 -5.43
C PRO A 17 6.93 5.00 -5.61
N ILE A 18 7.48 3.85 -5.24
CA ILE A 18 6.77 2.57 -5.26
C ILE A 18 5.78 2.44 -4.11
N ALA A 19 6.13 2.89 -2.90
CA ALA A 19 5.23 2.87 -1.76
C ALA A 19 4.02 3.79 -2.00
N ASN A 20 4.26 4.96 -2.59
CA ASN A 20 3.19 5.86 -3.02
C ASN A 20 2.28 5.18 -4.05
N ARG A 21 2.87 4.55 -5.07
CA ARG A 21 2.13 3.81 -6.11
C ARG A 21 1.28 2.68 -5.54
N ILE A 22 1.82 1.93 -4.57
CA ILE A 22 1.08 0.88 -3.86
C ILE A 22 -0.09 1.50 -3.09
N ASN A 23 0.15 2.56 -2.33
CA ASN A 23 -0.90 3.25 -1.59
C ASN A 23 -2.01 3.79 -2.50
N GLU A 24 -1.65 4.33 -3.67
CA GLU A 24 -2.59 4.77 -4.70
C GLU A 24 -3.42 3.59 -5.25
N ILE A 25 -2.78 2.48 -5.63
CA ILE A 25 -3.48 1.27 -6.11
C ILE A 25 -4.46 0.72 -5.07
N MET A 26 -4.07 0.76 -3.78
CA MET A 26 -4.88 0.28 -2.66
C MET A 26 -6.09 1.19 -2.39
N HIS A 27 -6.01 2.50 -2.68
CA HIS A 27 -7.12 3.44 -2.57
C HIS A 27 -8.00 3.48 -3.85
N ASP A 28 -7.41 3.35 -5.04
CA ASP A 28 -8.09 3.32 -6.35
C ASP A 28 -8.94 2.05 -6.54
N GLY A 29 -8.52 0.93 -5.94
CA GLY A 29 -9.29 -0.31 -5.92
C GLY A 29 -10.63 -0.22 -5.15
N SER A 30 -10.95 0.92 -4.52
CA SER A 30 -12.15 1.11 -3.68
C SER A 30 -13.38 1.60 -4.45
N ASP A 31 -13.28 1.85 -5.76
CA ASP A 31 -14.40 2.43 -6.55
C ASP A 31 -15.55 1.44 -6.83
N ASN A 32 -15.39 0.14 -6.52
CA ASN A 32 -16.52 -0.80 -6.58
C ASN A 32 -16.29 -2.04 -5.71
N SER A 33 -17.13 -2.20 -4.68
CA SER A 33 -17.31 -3.40 -3.84
C SER A 33 -16.29 -3.63 -2.72
N CYS A 34 -16.68 -3.29 -1.48
CA CYS A 34 -16.48 -4.02 -0.20
C CYS A 34 -15.16 -4.77 0.14
N ILE A 35 -14.09 -4.63 -0.64
CA ILE A 35 -12.88 -5.44 -0.55
C ILE A 35 -11.71 -4.49 -0.26
N ASN A 36 -11.46 -4.24 1.02
CA ASN A 36 -10.30 -3.47 1.49
C ASN A 36 -8.98 -4.26 1.43
N TYR A 37 -8.92 -5.34 0.65
CA TYR A 37 -7.79 -6.27 0.60
C TYR A 37 -7.38 -6.62 -0.83
N LEU A 38 -6.08 -6.53 -1.13
CA LEU A 38 -5.49 -6.98 -2.39
C LEU A 38 -4.49 -8.11 -2.12
N ASP A 39 -4.54 -9.17 -2.92
CA ASP A 39 -3.50 -10.19 -2.89
C ASP A 39 -2.20 -9.70 -3.55
N GLN A 40 -1.08 -10.29 -3.15
CA GLN A 40 0.24 -9.92 -3.67
C GLN A 40 0.37 -10.03 -5.19
N LYS A 41 -0.26 -11.01 -5.83
CA LYS A 41 -0.19 -11.21 -7.28
C LYS A 41 -0.95 -10.09 -8.01
N THR A 42 -2.13 -9.72 -7.53
CA THR A 42 -2.90 -8.59 -8.07
C THR A 42 -2.15 -7.28 -7.89
N LEU A 43 -1.56 -7.06 -6.71
CA LEU A 43 -0.79 -5.84 -6.44
C LEU A 43 0.43 -5.73 -7.35
N LEU A 44 1.20 -6.81 -7.52
CA LEU A 44 2.33 -6.86 -8.44
C LEU A 44 1.90 -6.66 -9.90
N ASN A 45 0.78 -7.24 -10.32
CA ASN A 45 0.25 -7.06 -11.67
C ASN A 45 -0.13 -5.60 -11.95
N ARG A 46 -0.74 -4.91 -10.98
CA ARG A 46 -1.08 -3.47 -11.09
C ARG A 46 0.14 -2.55 -11.03
N LEU A 47 1.16 -2.92 -10.25
CA LEU A 47 2.43 -2.19 -10.21
C LEU A 47 3.23 -2.33 -11.52
N GLY A 48 3.05 -3.44 -12.23
CA GLY A 48 3.80 -3.78 -13.43
C GLY A 48 5.19 -4.33 -13.10
N HIS A 49 6.13 -4.17 -14.03
CA HIS A 49 7.46 -4.76 -13.88
C HIS A 49 8.29 -4.02 -12.83
N ILE A 50 8.45 -4.64 -11.65
CA ILE A 50 9.23 -4.13 -10.53
C ILE A 50 10.17 -5.20 -9.99
N LYS A 51 11.35 -4.80 -9.49
CA LYS A 51 12.27 -5.72 -8.81
C LYS A 51 11.69 -6.16 -7.47
N ALA A 52 11.82 -7.44 -7.13
CA ALA A 52 11.33 -7.98 -5.85
C ALA A 52 11.86 -7.20 -4.62
N ASN A 53 13.13 -6.78 -4.65
CA ASN A 53 13.71 -5.99 -3.55
C ASN A 53 13.05 -4.61 -3.38
N GLN A 54 12.69 -3.98 -4.49
CA GLN A 54 12.00 -2.69 -4.50
C GLN A 54 10.58 -2.80 -3.95
N PHE A 55 9.87 -3.87 -4.32
CA PHE A 55 8.56 -4.19 -3.77
C PHE A 55 8.63 -4.47 -2.27
N ASN A 56 9.54 -5.35 -1.84
CA ASN A 56 9.70 -5.71 -0.42
C ASN A 56 10.03 -4.49 0.45
N ASN A 57 10.92 -3.61 -0.01
CA ASN A 57 11.22 -2.37 0.71
C ASN A 57 10.01 -1.44 0.82
N ALA A 58 9.21 -1.32 -0.25
CA ALA A 58 8.01 -0.50 -0.24
C ALA A 58 6.93 -1.06 0.71
N ILE A 59 6.67 -2.37 0.66
CA ILE A 59 5.77 -3.04 1.60
C ILE A 59 6.26 -2.90 3.03
N HIS A 60 7.54 -3.16 3.30
CA HIS A 60 8.13 -3.02 4.64
C HIS A 60 7.89 -1.61 5.17
N TYR A 61 8.16 -0.58 4.36
CA TYR A 61 7.94 0.81 4.73
C TYR A 61 6.47 1.08 5.05
N LEU A 62 5.54 0.67 4.19
CA LEU A 62 4.11 0.89 4.40
C LEU A 62 3.58 0.22 5.67
N VAL A 63 4.04 -1.00 5.96
CA VAL A 63 3.66 -1.75 7.16
C VAL A 63 4.24 -1.12 8.41
N LYS A 64 5.53 -0.76 8.39
CA LYS A 64 6.21 -0.11 9.52
C LYS A 64 5.52 1.19 9.93
N HIS A 65 5.01 1.94 8.96
CA HIS A 65 4.32 3.21 9.18
C HIS A 65 2.79 3.09 9.27
N LYS A 66 2.25 1.86 9.36
CA LYS A 66 0.81 1.56 9.49
C LYS A 66 -0.07 2.08 8.34
N TYR A 67 0.50 2.25 7.16
CA TYR A 67 -0.27 2.50 5.93
C TYR A 67 -0.91 1.22 5.39
N LEU A 68 -0.25 0.08 5.60
CA LEU A 68 -0.75 -1.23 5.22
C LEU A 68 -0.68 -2.22 6.37
N GLU A 69 -1.62 -3.14 6.39
CA GLU A 69 -1.60 -4.35 7.19
C GLU A 69 -1.40 -5.55 6.26
N VAL A 70 -0.59 -6.52 6.69
CA VAL A 70 -0.33 -7.75 5.95
C VAL A 70 -1.01 -8.90 6.67
N GLN A 71 -1.82 -9.64 5.93
CA GLN A 71 -2.46 -10.85 6.42
C GLN A 71 -2.06 -12.01 5.54
N THR A 72 -1.61 -13.12 6.14
CA THR A 72 -1.29 -14.35 5.42
C THR A 72 -2.34 -15.40 5.76
N ASN A 73 -3.06 -15.88 4.75
CA ASN A 73 -4.07 -16.92 4.90
C ASN A 73 -3.81 -18.05 3.90
N HIS A 74 -3.65 -19.28 4.40
CA HIS A 74 -3.38 -20.48 3.61
C HIS A 74 -2.22 -20.34 2.59
N GLY A 75 -1.16 -19.61 2.95
CA GLY A 75 -0.01 -19.36 2.08
C GLY A 75 -0.20 -18.25 1.04
N LEU A 76 -1.35 -17.56 1.06
CA LEU A 76 -1.60 -16.36 0.26
C LEU A 76 -1.41 -15.11 1.11
N THR A 77 -0.67 -14.14 0.59
CA THR A 77 -0.44 -12.84 1.22
C THR A 77 -1.44 -11.82 0.71
N PHE A 78 -2.16 -11.19 1.64
CA PHE A 78 -3.10 -10.12 1.41
C PHE A 78 -2.62 -8.84 2.10
N TYR A 79 -2.83 -7.72 1.44
CA TYR A 79 -2.55 -6.38 1.95
C TYR A 79 -3.86 -5.66 2.13
N SER A 80 -4.05 -4.99 3.27
CA SER A 80 -5.20 -4.10 3.51
C SER A 80 -4.73 -2.72 3.94
N LEU A 81 -5.55 -1.70 3.69
CA LEU A 81 -5.28 -0.36 4.21
C LEU A 81 -5.27 -0.41 5.74
N GLY A 82 -4.27 0.23 6.35
CA GLY A 82 -4.14 0.27 7.80
C GLY A 82 -5.26 1.07 8.44
N SER A 83 -5.80 0.54 9.54
CA SER A 83 -6.78 1.22 10.38
C SER A 83 -6.11 2.41 11.10
N ARG A 84 -6.40 3.64 10.65
CA ARG A 84 -5.93 4.88 11.31
C ARG A 84 -6.66 5.13 12.63
#